data_AF-G8JW50-F1
#
_entry.id   AF-G8JW50-F1
#
_cell.length_a   1.000
_cell.length_b   1.000
_cell.length_c   1.000
_cell.angle_alpha   90.00
_cell.angle_beta   90.00
_cell.angle_gamma   90.00
#
_symmetry.space_group_name_H-M   'P 1'
#
loop_
_entity.id
_entity.type
_entity.pdbx_description
1 polymer ?
#
loop_
_entity_poly.entity_id
_entity_poly.type
_entity_poly.pdbx_seq_one_letter_code
_entity_poly.pdbx_strand_id
1 'polypeptide(L)'
;MSSVQVSPFVKQLASNNRKVRENALDSLKKYMATKKFMSNSQIQFDQLWKGLYYSMWFSDRPRPQQRLSNELGELYLLYLGNKDVQLSDKAFIRFSKAFWKVICLEWYSIDHHRLDKYLLLMRRVLYNQLKYLREREWDDVLVDKYVINVLGKLPLSGDRKVYNGIPFHIIDIFVDEWEKLVLRNGKEADEVEDNDIDDETEIELISQTPLPKFIALLQSLSSDITNIKVLREKIKEDVLADPRLYKWGVLTEKDNENHEDEVEEEEWKGF
;
A
#
# COMPACT_ATOMS: atom_id res chain seq x y z
N MET A 1 19.87 6.33 -25.78
CA MET A 1 18.61 5.67 -26.20
C MET A 1 18.75 4.16 -26.05
N SER A 2 18.28 3.59 -24.94
CA SER A 2 18.15 2.13 -24.76
C SER A 2 16.84 1.78 -24.06
N SER A 3 15.73 2.25 -24.63
CA SER A 3 14.36 2.08 -24.12
C SER A 3 13.75 0.69 -24.39
N VAL A 4 14.52 -0.26 -24.95
CA VAL A 4 13.94 -1.48 -25.55
C VAL A 4 13.83 -2.67 -24.57
N GLN A 5 14.56 -2.71 -23.45
CA GLN A 5 14.60 -3.93 -22.62
C GLN A 5 13.40 -4.18 -21.70
N VAL A 6 12.60 -3.16 -21.34
CA VAL A 6 11.38 -3.36 -20.53
C VAL A 6 10.25 -3.96 -21.38
N SER A 7 10.23 -3.65 -22.68
CA SER A 7 9.17 -4.07 -23.62
C SER A 7 9.01 -5.60 -23.76
N PRO A 8 10.08 -6.42 -23.85
CA PRO A 8 9.97 -7.88 -23.85
C PRO A 8 9.34 -8.45 -22.57
N PHE A 9 9.77 -7.98 -21.40
CA PHE A 9 9.24 -8.46 -20.12
C PHE A 9 7.74 -8.18 -19.99
N VAL A 10 7.31 -6.97 -20.33
CA VAL A 10 5.89 -6.58 -20.25
C VAL A 10 5.02 -7.49 -21.12
N LYS A 11 5.45 -7.79 -22.35
CA LYS A 11 4.72 -8.71 -23.24
C LYS A 11 4.68 -10.14 -22.71
N GLN A 12 5.77 -10.61 -22.11
CA GLN A 12 5.82 -11.98 -21.56
C GLN A 12 4.99 -12.11 -20.29
N LEU A 13 4.98 -11.10 -19.41
CA LEU A 13 4.13 -11.03 -18.22
C LEU A 13 2.65 -10.98 -18.57
N ALA A 14 2.28 -10.31 -19.68
CA ALA A 14 0.92 -10.29 -20.19
C ALA A 14 0.56 -11.48 -21.13
N SER A 15 1.39 -12.52 -21.20
CA SER A 15 1.15 -13.68 -22.05
C SER A 15 0.01 -14.56 -21.52
N ASN A 16 -0.81 -15.13 -22.40
CA ASN A 16 -1.80 -16.14 -22.03
C ASN A 16 -1.17 -17.45 -21.52
N ASN A 17 0.10 -17.71 -21.86
CA ASN A 17 0.80 -18.92 -21.42
C ASN A 17 1.38 -18.74 -20.00
N ARG A 18 0.85 -19.51 -19.04
CA ARG A 18 1.27 -19.48 -17.63
C ARG A 18 2.79 -19.64 -17.44
N LYS A 19 3.41 -20.61 -18.12
CA LYS A 19 4.85 -20.90 -17.98
C LYS A 19 5.71 -19.75 -18.51
N VAL A 20 5.25 -19.06 -19.56
CA VAL A 20 5.91 -17.84 -20.06
C VAL A 20 5.87 -16.73 -19.01
N ARG A 21 4.72 -16.53 -18.35
CA ARG A 21 4.59 -15.53 -17.28
C ARG A 21 5.47 -15.83 -16.07
N GLU A 22 5.46 -17.08 -15.61
CA GLU A 22 6.27 -17.53 -14.46
C GLU A 22 7.77 -17.34 -14.74
N ASN A 23 8.27 -17.82 -15.89
CA ASN A 23 9.66 -17.63 -16.28
C ASN A 23 10.06 -16.15 -16.43
N ALA A 24 9.14 -15.31 -16.92
CA ALA A 24 9.36 -13.88 -17.05
C ALA A 24 9.45 -13.21 -15.68
N LEU A 25 8.62 -13.61 -14.72
CA LEU A 25 8.65 -13.10 -13.35
C LEU A 25 9.96 -13.49 -12.64
N ASP A 26 10.43 -14.73 -12.79
CA ASP A 26 11.71 -15.17 -12.22
C ASP A 26 12.91 -14.42 -12.81
N SER A 27 12.86 -14.18 -14.12
CA SER A 27 13.88 -13.39 -14.81
C SER A 27 13.83 -11.92 -14.39
N LEU A 28 12.64 -11.38 -14.17
CA LEU A 28 12.42 -10.03 -13.70
C LEU A 28 12.98 -9.81 -12.29
N LYS A 29 12.77 -10.74 -11.35
CA LYS A 29 13.32 -10.66 -9.98
C LYS A 29 14.83 -10.39 -9.99
N LYS A 30 15.57 -11.09 -10.86
CA LYS A 30 17.02 -10.88 -11.04
C LYS A 30 17.34 -9.52 -11.67
N TYR A 31 16.56 -9.11 -12.66
CA TYR A 31 16.79 -7.85 -13.37
C TYR A 31 16.50 -6.62 -12.51
N MET A 32 15.45 -6.64 -11.69
CA MET A 32 15.04 -5.53 -10.82
C MET A 32 16.12 -5.14 -9.80
N ALA A 33 16.90 -6.12 -9.33
CA ALA A 33 18.01 -5.88 -8.39
C ALA A 33 19.25 -5.21 -9.05
N THR A 34 19.27 -5.05 -10.38
CA THR A 34 20.39 -4.45 -11.09
C THR A 34 20.35 -2.91 -11.02
N LYS A 35 21.52 -2.27 -10.88
CA LYS A 35 21.63 -0.80 -10.96
C LYS A 35 21.01 -0.25 -12.24
N LYS A 36 21.17 -0.97 -13.36
CA LYS A 36 20.59 -0.60 -14.66
C LYS A 36 19.07 -0.43 -14.57
N PHE A 37 18.36 -1.37 -13.93
CA PHE A 37 16.91 -1.26 -13.79
C PHE A 37 16.53 -0.12 -12.83
N MET A 38 17.19 -0.02 -11.68
CA MET A 38 16.88 1.01 -10.67
C MET A 38 17.06 2.44 -11.18
N SER A 39 18.01 2.66 -12.11
CA SER A 39 18.23 3.96 -12.74
C SER A 39 17.20 4.34 -13.81
N ASN A 40 16.24 3.46 -14.13
CA ASN A 40 15.22 3.74 -15.13
C ASN A 40 14.28 4.90 -14.74
N SER A 41 13.64 5.47 -15.76
CA SER A 41 12.63 6.53 -15.62
C SER A 41 11.30 5.99 -15.09
N GLN A 42 10.46 6.84 -14.50
CA GLN A 42 9.14 6.47 -13.99
C GLN A 42 8.28 5.70 -15.01
N ILE A 43 8.29 6.11 -16.29
CA ILE A 43 7.51 5.48 -17.36
C ILE A 43 7.84 3.99 -17.51
N GLN A 44 9.10 3.60 -17.30
CA GLN A 44 9.51 2.20 -17.39
C GLN A 44 8.99 1.36 -16.21
N PHE A 45 8.90 1.96 -15.02
CA PHE A 45 8.25 1.33 -13.87
C PHE A 45 6.74 1.20 -14.10
N ASP A 46 6.09 2.22 -14.67
CA ASP A 46 4.67 2.19 -15.02
C ASP A 46 4.36 1.07 -16.04
N GLN A 47 5.18 0.95 -17.09
CA GLN A 47 5.06 -0.13 -18.08
C GLN A 47 5.25 -1.51 -17.45
N LEU A 48 6.23 -1.66 -16.56
CA LEU A 48 6.46 -2.91 -15.85
C LEU A 48 5.22 -3.30 -15.02
N TRP A 49 4.70 -2.38 -14.21
CA TRP A 49 3.52 -2.66 -13.39
C TRP A 49 2.28 -2.96 -14.21
N LYS A 50 2.14 -2.36 -15.41
CA LYS A 50 1.07 -2.73 -16.34
C LYS A 50 1.21 -4.20 -16.80
N GLY A 51 2.44 -4.68 -17.00
CA GLY A 51 2.71 -6.10 -17.26
C GLY A 51 2.35 -7.00 -16.07
N LEU A 52 2.78 -6.63 -14.86
CA LEU A 52 2.47 -7.37 -13.62
C LEU A 52 0.97 -7.40 -13.31
N TYR A 53 0.26 -6.30 -13.58
CA TYR A 53 -1.20 -6.22 -13.51
C TYR A 53 -1.85 -7.30 -14.37
N TYR A 54 -1.39 -7.49 -15.61
CA TYR A 54 -1.92 -8.55 -16.47
C TYR A 54 -1.46 -9.95 -16.05
N SER A 55 -0.29 -10.11 -15.44
CA SER A 55 0.07 -11.40 -14.80
C SER A 55 -0.98 -11.82 -13.78
N MET A 56 -1.45 -10.87 -12.96
CA MET A 56 -2.53 -11.10 -12.00
C MET A 56 -3.89 -11.33 -12.70
N TRP A 57 -4.17 -10.58 -13.77
CA TRP A 57 -5.39 -10.71 -14.57
C TRP A 57 -5.61 -12.14 -15.05
N PHE A 58 -4.57 -12.82 -15.53
CA PHE A 58 -4.59 -14.20 -16.02
C PHE A 58 -4.38 -15.28 -14.93
N SER A 59 -4.35 -14.89 -13.65
CA SER A 59 -4.34 -15.84 -12.55
C SER A 59 -5.78 -16.16 -12.13
N ASP A 60 -6.27 -17.35 -12.50
CA ASP A 60 -7.69 -17.72 -12.37
C ASP A 60 -7.99 -18.65 -11.18
N ARG A 61 -6.96 -19.20 -10.52
CA ARG A 61 -7.13 -20.15 -9.41
C ARG A 61 -6.78 -19.49 -8.08
N PRO A 62 -7.53 -19.71 -6.98
CA PRO A 62 -7.31 -19.03 -5.70
C PRO A 62 -5.89 -19.17 -5.14
N ARG A 63 -5.35 -20.39 -5.06
CA ARG A 63 -3.99 -20.62 -4.52
C ARG A 63 -2.90 -19.93 -5.37
N PRO A 64 -2.90 -20.05 -6.72
CA PRO A 64 -2.02 -19.24 -7.56
C PRO A 64 -2.19 -17.73 -7.42
N GLN A 65 -3.41 -17.21 -7.22
CA GLN A 65 -3.63 -15.78 -6.98
C GLN A 65 -2.95 -15.34 -5.68
N GLN A 66 -3.14 -16.07 -4.58
CA GLN A 66 -2.51 -15.77 -3.30
C GLN A 66 -0.97 -15.77 -3.41
N ARG A 67 -0.40 -16.83 -4.00
CA ARG A 67 1.06 -16.91 -4.21
C ARG A 67 1.57 -15.76 -5.07
N LEU A 68 0.89 -15.46 -6.17
CA LEU A 68 1.30 -14.36 -7.04
C LEU A 68 1.21 -13.01 -6.33
N SER A 69 0.15 -12.74 -5.57
CA SER A 69 0.05 -11.50 -4.78
C SER A 69 1.19 -11.36 -3.77
N ASN A 70 1.58 -12.45 -3.10
CA ASN A 70 2.74 -12.45 -2.21
C ASN A 70 4.04 -12.18 -2.98
N GLU A 71 4.29 -12.91 -4.07
CA GLU A 71 5.49 -12.73 -4.89
C GLU A 71 5.62 -11.32 -5.46
N LEU A 72 4.50 -10.70 -5.88
CA LEU A 72 4.48 -9.33 -6.40
C LEU A 72 4.72 -8.30 -5.30
N GLY A 73 4.21 -8.53 -4.08
CA GLY A 73 4.53 -7.72 -2.92
C GLY A 73 6.01 -7.82 -2.52
N GLU A 74 6.58 -9.02 -2.54
CA GLU A 74 7.98 -9.23 -2.15
C GLU A 74 8.99 -8.58 -3.12
N LEU A 75 8.58 -8.21 -4.35
CA LEU A 75 9.43 -7.50 -5.30
C LEU A 75 10.01 -6.19 -4.73
N TYR A 76 9.28 -5.51 -3.82
CA TYR A 76 9.75 -4.29 -3.18
C TYR A 76 10.99 -4.52 -2.32
N LEU A 77 11.09 -5.68 -1.67
CA LEU A 77 12.19 -6.03 -0.78
C LEU A 77 13.50 -6.30 -1.54
N LEU A 78 13.43 -6.56 -2.85
CA LEU A 78 14.63 -6.75 -3.69
C LEU A 78 15.55 -5.51 -3.71
N TYR A 79 15.01 -4.32 -3.46
CA TYR A 79 15.80 -3.08 -3.41
C TYR A 79 16.64 -2.95 -2.12
N LEU A 80 16.35 -3.73 -1.07
CA LEU A 80 17.15 -3.71 0.17
C LEU A 80 18.56 -4.28 -0.05
N GLY A 81 18.72 -5.21 -1.00
CA GLY A 81 20.00 -5.91 -1.23
C GLY A 81 21.09 -5.11 -1.95
N ASN A 82 20.83 -3.86 -2.36
CA ASN A 82 21.83 -3.06 -3.08
C ASN A 82 22.61 -2.11 -2.14
N LYS A 83 23.92 -2.00 -2.37
CA LYS A 83 24.82 -1.11 -1.61
C LYS A 83 24.52 0.38 -1.80
N ASP A 84 23.92 0.75 -2.93
CA ASP A 84 23.53 2.14 -3.23
C ASP A 84 22.12 2.39 -2.69
N VAL A 85 22.05 2.77 -1.41
CA VAL A 85 20.80 3.01 -0.68
C VAL A 85 19.94 4.07 -1.36
N GLN A 86 20.53 5.21 -1.75
CA GLN A 86 19.80 6.30 -2.40
C GLN A 86 19.19 5.90 -3.74
N LEU A 87 19.91 5.12 -4.56
CA LEU A 87 19.37 4.60 -5.82
C LEU A 87 18.22 3.62 -5.56
N SER A 88 18.37 2.77 -4.55
CA SER A 88 17.38 1.77 -4.15
C SER A 88 16.09 2.43 -3.69
N ASP A 89 16.18 3.43 -2.84
CA ASP A 89 15.02 4.16 -2.31
C ASP A 89 14.31 4.97 -3.40
N LYS A 90 15.06 5.56 -4.33
CA LYS A 90 14.48 6.20 -5.53
C LYS A 90 13.73 5.18 -6.40
N ALA A 91 14.28 3.97 -6.57
CA ALA A 91 13.63 2.91 -7.34
C ALA A 91 12.39 2.37 -6.61
N PHE A 92 12.46 2.18 -5.29
CA PHE A 92 11.32 1.84 -4.44
C PHE A 92 10.18 2.84 -4.63
N ILE A 93 10.43 4.14 -4.46
CA ILE A 93 9.40 5.18 -4.65
C ILE A 93 8.80 5.15 -6.07
N ARG A 94 9.62 4.98 -7.11
CA ARG A 94 9.13 4.88 -8.49
C ARG A 94 8.26 3.64 -8.71
N PHE A 95 8.67 2.50 -8.15
CA PHE A 95 7.93 1.24 -8.22
C PHE A 95 6.61 1.33 -7.44
N SER A 96 6.59 1.98 -6.26
CA SER A 96 5.36 2.21 -5.50
C SER A 96 4.40 3.14 -6.24
N LYS A 97 4.87 4.25 -6.80
CA LYS A 97 4.06 5.15 -7.64
C LYS A 97 3.45 4.42 -8.83
N ALA A 98 4.24 3.60 -9.50
CA ALA A 98 3.80 2.86 -10.67
C ALA A 98 2.68 1.87 -10.34
N PHE A 99 2.78 1.15 -9.22
CA PHE A 99 1.70 0.27 -8.75
C PHE A 99 0.39 1.03 -8.55
N TRP A 100 0.41 2.05 -7.68
CA TRP A 100 -0.79 2.79 -7.33
C TRP A 100 -1.39 3.52 -8.52
N LYS A 101 -0.55 4.05 -9.42
CA LYS A 101 -1.00 4.65 -10.69
C LYS A 101 -1.73 3.63 -11.56
N VAL A 102 -1.19 2.42 -11.72
CA VAL A 102 -1.83 1.36 -12.51
C VAL A 102 -3.15 0.95 -11.86
N ILE A 103 -3.21 0.77 -10.54
CA ILE A 103 -4.47 0.47 -9.84
C ILE A 103 -5.51 1.58 -10.06
N CYS A 104 -5.14 2.86 -9.90
CA CYS A 104 -6.04 3.99 -10.12
C CYS A 104 -6.60 4.04 -11.54
N LEU A 105 -5.76 3.75 -12.55
CA LEU A 105 -6.17 3.78 -13.96
C LEU A 105 -7.06 2.59 -14.34
N GLU A 106 -6.80 1.41 -13.78
CA GLU A 106 -7.43 0.17 -14.21
C GLU A 106 -8.61 -0.28 -13.34
N TRP A 107 -8.84 0.39 -12.20
CA TRP A 107 -9.82 -0.04 -11.21
C TRP A 107 -11.21 -0.30 -11.79
N TYR A 108 -11.71 0.63 -12.61
CA TYR A 108 -13.02 0.52 -13.24
C TYR A 108 -13.14 -0.67 -14.21
N SER A 109 -12.03 -1.10 -14.79
CA SER A 109 -11.99 -2.23 -15.73
C SER A 109 -11.99 -3.58 -15.03
N ILE A 110 -11.82 -3.62 -13.71
CA ILE A 110 -11.84 -4.86 -12.92
C ILE A 110 -13.31 -5.24 -12.68
N ASP A 111 -13.74 -6.31 -13.33
CA ASP A 111 -15.07 -6.88 -13.07
C ASP A 111 -15.12 -7.60 -11.71
N HIS A 112 -16.34 -7.80 -11.21
CA HIS A 112 -16.60 -8.36 -9.89
C HIS A 112 -15.92 -9.72 -9.63
N HIS A 113 -15.79 -10.60 -10.64
CA HIS A 113 -15.13 -11.91 -10.47
C HIS A 113 -13.60 -11.79 -10.29
N ARG A 114 -13.02 -10.63 -10.62
CA ARG A 114 -11.60 -10.34 -10.48
C ARG A 114 -11.30 -9.42 -9.29
N LEU A 115 -12.29 -8.82 -8.65
CA LEU A 115 -12.08 -7.80 -7.64
C LEU A 115 -11.27 -8.33 -6.45
N ASP A 116 -11.68 -9.46 -5.86
CA ASP A 116 -11.06 -10.03 -4.65
C ASP A 116 -9.55 -10.22 -4.76
N LYS A 117 -9.08 -10.70 -5.92
CA LYS A 117 -7.66 -10.96 -6.12
C LYS A 117 -6.86 -9.65 -6.24
N TYR A 118 -7.46 -8.57 -6.74
CA TYR A 118 -6.82 -7.26 -6.76
C TYR A 118 -6.88 -6.56 -5.40
N LEU A 119 -7.95 -6.75 -4.62
CA LEU A 119 -8.01 -6.33 -3.21
C LEU A 119 -6.90 -7.02 -2.39
N LEU A 120 -6.73 -8.33 -2.56
CA LEU A 120 -5.64 -9.08 -1.94
C LEU A 120 -4.27 -8.57 -2.41
N LEU A 121 -4.09 -8.29 -3.71
CA LEU A 121 -2.86 -7.73 -4.23
C LEU A 121 -2.54 -6.37 -3.61
N MET A 122 -3.51 -5.47 -3.49
CA MET A 122 -3.34 -4.18 -2.81
C MET A 122 -2.88 -4.36 -1.37
N ARG A 123 -3.50 -5.29 -0.63
CA ARG A 123 -3.11 -5.63 0.75
C ARG A 123 -1.66 -6.10 0.83
N ARG A 124 -1.27 -7.07 -0.01
CA ARG A 124 0.12 -7.60 -0.03
C ARG A 124 1.16 -6.58 -0.49
N VAL A 125 0.80 -5.69 -1.41
CA VAL A 125 1.69 -4.63 -1.88
C VAL A 125 1.84 -3.55 -0.81
N LEU A 126 0.76 -3.07 -0.19
CA LEU A 126 0.82 -2.10 0.90
C LEU A 126 1.67 -2.63 2.05
N TYR A 127 1.43 -3.87 2.49
CA TYR A 127 2.22 -4.52 3.53
C TYR A 127 3.71 -4.55 3.21
N ASN A 128 4.10 -4.95 2.00
CA ASN A 128 5.52 -4.99 1.64
C ASN A 128 6.14 -3.60 1.40
N GLN A 129 5.34 -2.60 1.03
CA GLN A 129 5.78 -1.21 0.99
C GLN A 129 6.09 -0.69 2.41
N LEU A 130 5.20 -0.95 3.37
CA LEU A 130 5.43 -0.63 4.79
C LEU A 130 6.63 -1.42 5.35
N LYS A 131 6.73 -2.71 5.05
CA LYS A 131 7.87 -3.55 5.44
C LYS A 131 9.18 -2.98 4.90
N TYR A 132 9.25 -2.55 3.64
CA TYR A 132 10.45 -1.92 3.10
C TYR A 132 10.87 -0.68 3.93
N LEU A 133 9.92 0.17 4.33
CA LEU A 133 10.20 1.33 5.17
C LEU A 133 10.70 0.92 6.56
N ARG A 134 10.12 -0.12 7.17
CA ARG A 134 10.59 -0.68 8.44
C ARG A 134 12.02 -1.21 8.35
N GLU A 135 12.35 -1.96 7.29
CA GLU A 135 13.72 -2.47 7.04
C GLU A 135 14.71 -1.34 6.71
N ARG A 136 14.21 -0.14 6.41
CA ARG A 136 14.98 1.10 6.31
C ARG A 136 14.96 1.91 7.60
N GLU A 137 14.60 1.27 8.72
CA GLU A 137 14.55 1.86 10.05
C GLU A 137 13.69 3.13 10.08
N TRP A 138 12.62 3.15 9.27
CA TRP A 138 11.71 4.27 9.15
C TRP A 138 12.42 5.60 8.79
N ASP A 139 13.45 5.58 7.93
CA ASP A 139 14.15 6.80 7.46
C ASP A 139 13.15 7.91 7.12
N ASP A 140 13.26 9.01 7.86
CA ASP A 140 12.22 10.04 7.92
C ASP A 140 11.95 10.67 6.54
N VAL A 141 13.04 10.91 5.78
CA VAL A 141 12.98 11.50 4.44
C VAL A 141 12.33 10.55 3.44
N LEU A 142 12.62 9.25 3.54
CA LEU A 142 12.00 8.22 2.73
C LEU A 142 10.52 8.06 3.06
N VAL A 143 10.18 8.03 4.34
CA VAL A 143 8.79 7.95 4.84
C VAL A 143 7.99 9.14 4.32
N ASP A 144 8.46 10.37 4.49
CA ASP A 144 7.79 11.57 3.98
C ASP A 144 7.59 11.52 2.47
N LYS A 145 8.62 11.09 1.73
CA LYS A 145 8.51 10.91 0.29
C LYS A 145 7.44 9.89 -0.07
N TYR A 146 7.35 8.80 0.67
CA TYR A 146 6.35 7.76 0.44
C TYR A 146 4.94 8.27 0.77
N VAL A 147 4.71 8.78 1.98
CA VAL A 147 3.41 9.28 2.45
C VAL A 147 2.91 10.40 1.52
N ILE A 148 3.72 11.42 1.28
CA ILE A 148 3.28 12.60 0.50
C ILE A 148 3.22 12.30 -0.99
N ASN A 149 4.26 11.69 -1.57
CA ASN A 149 4.35 11.58 -3.03
C ASN A 149 3.80 10.27 -3.61
N VAL A 150 3.57 9.25 -2.79
CA VAL A 150 2.98 7.98 -3.24
C VAL A 150 1.54 7.93 -2.80
N LEU A 151 1.27 7.85 -1.49
CA LEU A 151 -0.09 7.71 -0.98
C LEU A 151 -0.92 8.97 -1.22
N GLY A 152 -0.45 10.12 -0.73
CA GLY A 152 -1.17 11.40 -0.81
C GLY A 152 -1.32 11.98 -2.22
N LYS A 153 -0.58 11.49 -3.22
CA LYS A 153 -0.73 11.92 -4.63
C LYS A 153 -1.49 10.94 -5.51
N LEU A 154 -1.72 9.72 -5.04
CA LEU A 154 -2.37 8.67 -5.83
C LEU A 154 -3.57 8.12 -5.06
N PRO A 155 -3.49 6.99 -4.34
CA PRO A 155 -4.69 6.33 -3.85
C PRO A 155 -5.42 7.11 -2.75
N LEU A 156 -4.70 7.97 -2.01
CA LEU A 156 -5.20 8.79 -0.91
C LEU A 156 -5.09 10.29 -1.26
N SER A 157 -5.40 10.66 -2.50
CA SER A 157 -5.27 12.05 -2.98
C SER A 157 -6.52 12.92 -2.82
N GLY A 158 -7.68 12.32 -2.55
CA GLY A 158 -8.98 13.02 -2.56
C GLY A 158 -9.48 13.42 -3.96
N ASP A 159 -8.68 13.23 -5.02
CA ASP A 159 -9.08 13.56 -6.39
C ASP A 159 -10.26 12.68 -6.83
N ARG A 160 -11.32 13.31 -7.34
CA ARG A 160 -12.52 12.65 -7.87
C ARG A 160 -12.25 11.69 -9.04
N LYS A 161 -11.06 11.75 -9.65
CA LYS A 161 -10.60 10.79 -10.67
C LYS A 161 -10.20 9.44 -10.08
N VAL A 162 -9.91 9.37 -8.77
CA VAL A 162 -9.61 8.14 -8.07
C VAL A 162 -10.92 7.49 -7.63
N TYR A 163 -11.12 6.24 -8.03
CA TYR A 163 -12.32 5.50 -7.65
C TYR A 163 -12.31 5.18 -6.16
N ASN A 164 -13.41 5.47 -5.47
CA ASN A 164 -13.56 5.34 -4.01
C ASN A 164 -13.22 3.96 -3.45
N GLY A 165 -13.43 2.88 -4.22
CA GLY A 165 -13.07 1.52 -3.77
C GLY A 165 -11.59 1.37 -3.41
N ILE A 166 -10.70 2.21 -3.98
CA ILE A 166 -9.27 2.21 -3.68
C ILE A 166 -8.99 2.77 -2.28
N PRO A 167 -9.28 4.04 -1.96
CA PRO A 167 -9.05 4.58 -0.61
C PRO A 167 -9.87 3.83 0.44
N PHE A 168 -11.08 3.38 0.11
CA PHE A 168 -11.92 2.61 1.05
C PHE A 168 -11.25 1.31 1.46
N HIS A 169 -10.75 0.54 0.49
CA HIS A 169 -10.01 -0.68 0.80
C HIS A 169 -8.71 -0.42 1.55
N ILE A 170 -8.03 0.72 1.32
CA ILE A 170 -6.84 1.08 2.12
C ILE A 170 -7.23 1.35 3.56
N ILE A 171 -8.29 2.14 3.79
CA ILE A 171 -8.85 2.43 5.11
C ILE A 171 -9.16 1.12 5.84
N ASP A 172 -9.86 0.19 5.18
CA ASP A 172 -10.29 -1.09 5.74
C ASP A 172 -9.14 -1.98 6.24
N ILE A 173 -7.93 -1.82 5.69
CA ILE A 173 -6.80 -2.73 5.96
C ILE A 173 -5.62 -2.05 6.64
N PHE A 174 -5.59 -0.73 6.72
CA PHE A 174 -4.36 0.01 7.05
C PHE A 174 -3.85 -0.32 8.45
N VAL A 175 -4.73 -0.21 9.46
CA VAL A 175 -4.37 -0.46 10.86
C VAL A 175 -3.99 -1.93 11.07
N ASP A 176 -4.73 -2.86 10.47
CA ASP A 176 -4.44 -4.31 10.51
C ASP A 176 -3.06 -4.65 9.95
N GLU A 177 -2.71 -4.13 8.77
CA GLU A 177 -1.41 -4.42 8.16
C GLU A 177 -0.25 -3.74 8.92
N TRP A 178 -0.52 -2.62 9.60
CA TRP A 178 0.46 -1.98 10.48
C TRP A 178 0.71 -2.81 11.74
N GLU A 179 -0.37 -3.23 12.42
CA GLU A 179 -0.33 -4.09 13.60
C GLU A 179 0.42 -5.39 13.30
N LYS A 180 0.05 -6.05 12.19
CA LYS A 180 0.72 -7.26 11.71
C LYS A 180 2.21 -7.05 11.50
N LEU A 181 2.59 -5.92 10.90
CA LEU A 181 3.99 -5.64 10.58
C LEU A 181 4.82 -5.37 11.85
N VAL A 182 4.30 -4.59 12.79
CA VAL A 182 5.06 -4.08 13.94
C VAL A 182 4.99 -5.04 15.12
N LEU A 183 3.79 -5.51 15.48
CA LEU A 183 3.57 -6.31 16.67
C LEU A 183 3.73 -7.80 16.40
N ARG A 184 3.25 -8.28 15.24
CA ARG A 184 3.26 -9.72 14.92
C ARG A 184 4.46 -10.16 14.09
N ASN A 185 5.41 -9.25 13.83
CA ASN A 185 6.57 -9.48 12.95
C ASN A 185 6.21 -10.09 11.58
N GLY A 186 5.00 -9.79 11.08
CA GLY A 186 4.48 -10.27 9.81
C GLY A 186 3.74 -11.60 9.82
N LYS A 187 3.58 -12.25 10.98
CA LYS A 187 2.78 -13.46 11.13
C LYS A 187 1.29 -13.13 11.03
N GLU A 188 0.52 -14.03 10.40
CA GLU A 188 -0.94 -13.92 10.43
C GLU A 188 -1.46 -14.18 11.85
N ALA A 189 -2.68 -13.71 12.17
CA ALA A 189 -3.26 -13.82 13.51
C ALA A 189 -3.35 -15.27 14.02
N ASP A 190 -3.59 -16.21 13.12
CA ASP A 190 -3.71 -17.64 13.37
C ASP A 190 -2.35 -18.37 13.45
N GLU A 191 -1.25 -17.68 13.15
CA GLU A 191 0.13 -18.21 13.19
C GLU A 191 0.91 -17.76 14.44
N VAL A 192 0.34 -16.86 15.25
CA VAL A 192 0.94 -16.42 16.50
C VAL A 192 0.50 -17.40 17.60
N GLU A 193 1.44 -18.13 18.21
CA GLU A 193 1.18 -18.76 19.52
C GLU A 193 0.83 -17.63 20.49
N ASP A 194 -0.18 -17.80 21.36
CA ASP A 194 -0.62 -16.86 22.42
C ASP A 194 0.57 -16.36 23.26
N ASN A 195 1.32 -15.43 22.68
CA ASN A 195 2.28 -14.56 23.31
C ASN A 195 1.70 -13.19 23.05
N ASP A 196 0.62 -12.91 23.78
CA ASP A 196 0.09 -11.56 23.90
C ASP A 196 1.27 -10.70 24.36
N ILE A 197 1.81 -9.93 23.42
CA ILE A 197 2.74 -8.85 23.74
C ILE A 197 1.95 -7.96 24.69
N ASP A 198 2.47 -7.69 25.88
CA ASP A 198 1.76 -6.85 26.83
C ASP A 198 1.52 -5.44 26.26
N ASP A 199 0.48 -4.78 26.76
CA ASP A 199 0.05 -3.47 26.28
C ASP A 199 1.19 -2.43 26.33
N GLU A 200 2.06 -2.49 27.35
CA GLU A 200 3.20 -1.58 27.49
C GLU A 200 4.20 -1.77 26.34
N THR A 201 4.51 -3.02 25.99
CA THR A 201 5.41 -3.36 24.88
C THR A 201 4.79 -3.00 23.53
N GLU A 202 3.47 -3.17 23.34
CA GLU A 202 2.80 -2.71 22.11
C GLU A 202 2.94 -1.19 21.93
N ILE A 203 2.65 -0.43 22.99
CA ILE A 203 2.77 1.03 22.98
C ILE A 203 4.20 1.45 22.67
N GLU A 204 5.18 0.83 23.33
CA GLU A 204 6.60 1.13 23.09
C GLU A 204 6.98 0.88 21.64
N LEU A 205 6.63 -0.29 21.07
CA LEU A 205 6.95 -0.62 19.69
C LEU A 205 6.28 0.34 18.71
N ILE A 206 5.01 0.69 18.89
CA ILE A 206 4.28 1.61 18.01
C ILE A 206 4.84 3.04 18.10
N SER A 207 5.25 3.49 19.30
CA SER A 207 5.84 4.81 19.53
C SER A 207 7.13 5.04 18.74
N GLN A 208 7.84 3.97 18.39
CA GLN A 208 9.06 4.00 17.58
C GLN A 208 8.78 4.03 16.07
N THR A 209 7.50 4.05 15.66
CA THR A 209 7.11 4.02 14.25
C THR A 209 6.55 5.37 13.78
N PRO A 210 6.60 5.66 12.47
CA PRO A 210 6.06 6.90 11.92
C PRO A 210 4.53 6.86 11.72
N LEU A 211 3.80 5.97 12.42
CA LEU A 211 2.36 5.82 12.28
C LEU A 211 1.59 7.16 12.35
N PRO A 212 1.94 8.11 13.25
CA PRO A 212 1.28 9.42 13.28
C PRO A 212 1.33 10.18 11.94
N LYS A 213 2.39 10.04 11.13
CA LYS A 213 2.49 10.69 9.81
C LYS A 213 1.48 10.12 8.82
N PHE A 214 1.16 8.84 8.91
CA PHE A 214 0.18 8.19 8.05
C PHE A 214 -1.24 8.53 8.50
N ILE A 215 -1.49 8.53 9.81
CA ILE A 215 -2.79 8.95 10.37
C ILE A 215 -3.06 10.42 10.05
N ALA A 216 -2.06 11.31 10.14
CA ALA A 216 -2.19 12.71 9.76
C ALA A 216 -2.62 12.90 8.29
N LEU A 217 -2.14 12.05 7.36
CA LEU A 217 -2.61 12.07 5.97
C LEU A 217 -4.12 11.75 5.89
N LEU A 218 -4.58 10.73 6.61
CA LEU A 218 -6.00 10.34 6.65
C LEU A 218 -6.86 11.42 7.33
N GLN A 219 -6.42 11.98 8.45
CA GLN A 219 -7.06 13.13 9.10
C GLN A 219 -7.23 14.29 8.11
N SER A 220 -6.17 14.65 7.37
CA SER A 220 -6.22 15.73 6.38
C SER A 220 -7.27 15.49 5.28
N LEU A 221 -7.48 14.24 4.88
CA LEU A 221 -8.51 13.87 3.90
C LEU A 221 -9.92 13.99 4.50
N SER A 222 -10.08 13.61 5.77
CA SER A 222 -11.35 13.67 6.48
C SER A 222 -11.80 15.10 6.78
N SER A 223 -10.87 16.01 7.07
CA SER A 223 -11.18 17.42 7.38
C SER A 223 -11.33 18.30 6.13
N ASP A 224 -10.80 17.87 4.98
CA ASP A 224 -10.96 18.63 3.73
C ASP A 224 -12.40 18.51 3.20
N ILE A 225 -13.16 19.59 3.37
CA ILE A 225 -14.57 19.65 2.97
C ILE A 225 -14.81 19.49 1.47
N THR A 226 -13.78 19.63 0.63
CA THR A 226 -13.87 19.46 -0.82
C THR A 226 -13.87 17.99 -1.24
N ASN A 227 -13.35 17.11 -0.37
CA ASN A 227 -13.44 15.67 -0.53
C ASN A 227 -14.88 15.18 -0.37
N ILE A 228 -15.17 14.06 -1.02
CA ILE A 228 -16.51 13.48 -0.98
C ILE A 228 -16.87 13.07 0.45
N LYS A 229 -18.10 13.39 0.86
CA LYS A 229 -18.56 13.18 2.24
C LYS A 229 -18.36 11.72 2.71
N VAL A 230 -18.73 10.75 1.88
CA VAL A 230 -18.60 9.31 2.19
C VAL A 230 -17.14 8.89 2.48
N LEU A 231 -16.15 9.50 1.83
CA LEU A 231 -14.74 9.22 2.15
C LEU A 231 -14.37 9.78 3.53
N ARG A 232 -14.82 10.99 3.85
CA ARG A 232 -14.54 11.63 5.13
C ARG A 232 -15.16 10.84 6.27
N GLU A 233 -16.44 10.48 6.14
CA GLU A 233 -17.17 9.65 7.11
C GLU A 233 -16.48 8.31 7.32
N LYS A 234 -16.14 7.60 6.24
CA LYS A 234 -15.44 6.31 6.36
C LYS A 234 -14.10 6.41 7.11
N ILE A 235 -13.33 7.48 6.89
CA ILE A 235 -12.07 7.69 7.62
C ILE A 235 -12.37 7.91 9.12
N LYS A 236 -13.37 8.74 9.44
CA LYS A 236 -13.77 9.02 10.83
C LYS A 236 -14.20 7.74 11.54
N GLU A 237 -15.10 6.98 10.92
CA GLU A 237 -15.71 5.77 11.48
C GLU A 237 -14.72 4.60 11.61
N ASP A 238 -13.90 4.34 10.58
CA ASP A 238 -13.11 3.11 10.53
C ASP A 238 -11.65 3.28 10.97
N VAL A 239 -11.13 4.51 10.95
CA VAL A 239 -9.74 4.79 11.34
C VAL A 239 -9.69 5.64 12.58
N LEU A 240 -10.34 6.80 12.57
CA LEU A 240 -10.18 7.77 13.67
C LEU A 240 -10.90 7.31 14.93
N ALA A 241 -11.93 6.47 14.81
CA ALA A 241 -12.57 5.79 15.95
C ALA A 241 -11.96 4.40 16.26
N ASP A 242 -10.87 3.96 15.60
CA ASP A 242 -10.26 2.65 15.89
C ASP A 242 -9.62 2.66 17.29
N PRO A 243 -10.08 1.81 18.23
CA PRO A 243 -9.63 1.83 19.63
C PRO A 243 -8.14 1.52 19.77
N ARG A 244 -7.53 0.81 18.81
CA ARG A 244 -6.09 0.51 18.82
C ARG A 244 -5.25 1.78 18.73
N LEU A 245 -5.67 2.78 17.97
CA LEU A 245 -4.91 4.03 17.82
C LEU A 245 -4.88 4.87 19.10
N TYR A 246 -5.94 4.81 19.91
CA TYR A 246 -5.99 5.42 21.25
C TYR A 246 -5.16 4.62 22.25
N LYS A 247 -5.29 3.28 22.24
CA LYS A 247 -4.48 2.38 23.06
C LYS A 247 -2.97 2.65 22.85
N TRP A 248 -2.54 2.78 21.60
CA TRP A 248 -1.14 3.02 21.26
C TRP A 248 -0.68 4.48 21.44
N GLY A 249 -1.55 5.38 21.90
CA GLY A 249 -1.23 6.79 22.10
C GLY A 249 -0.98 7.58 20.80
N VAL A 250 -1.46 7.08 19.67
CA VAL A 250 -1.35 7.75 18.35
C VAL A 250 -2.40 8.83 18.21
N LEU A 251 -3.62 8.56 18.70
CA LEU A 251 -4.71 9.52 18.83
C LEU A 251 -4.99 9.81 20.31
N THR A 252 -5.53 10.99 20.58
CA THR A 252 -5.88 11.43 21.93
C THR A 252 -7.39 11.51 22.11
N GLU A 253 -7.89 11.42 23.35
CA GLU A 253 -9.32 11.61 23.68
C GLU A 253 -9.89 12.92 23.10
N LYS A 254 -9.08 13.98 23.00
CA LYS A 254 -9.50 15.24 22.36
C LYS A 254 -9.73 15.10 20.86
N ASP A 255 -8.98 14.23 20.20
CA ASP A 255 -9.23 13.91 18.79
C ASP A 255 -10.57 13.17 18.67
N ASN A 256 -10.93 12.32 19.63
CA ASN A 256 -12.25 11.68 19.67
C ASN A 256 -13.38 12.70 19.87
N GLU A 257 -13.27 13.58 20.88
CA GLU A 257 -14.27 14.63 21.16
C GLU A 257 -14.50 15.54 19.93
N ASN A 258 -13.41 16.00 19.29
CA ASN A 258 -13.52 16.80 18.07
C ASN A 258 -14.21 16.03 16.92
N HIS A 259 -14.00 14.71 16.83
CA HIS A 259 -14.68 13.88 15.83
C HIS A 259 -16.16 13.70 16.15
N GLU A 260 -16.51 13.44 17.40
CA GLU A 260 -17.91 13.32 17.85
C GLU A 260 -18.66 14.64 17.60
N ASP A 261 -18.09 15.79 17.96
CA ASP A 261 -18.65 17.12 17.68
C ASP A 261 -18.87 17.36 16.17
N GLU A 262 -17.89 17.02 15.33
CA GLU A 262 -18.03 17.17 13.88
C GLU A 262 -19.09 16.23 13.28
N VAL A 263 -19.26 15.03 13.84
CA VAL A 263 -20.30 14.09 13.39
C VAL A 263 -21.68 14.59 13.83
N GLU A 264 -21.83 15.05 15.08
CA GLU A 264 -23.08 15.64 15.58
C GLU A 264 -23.49 16.89 14.79
N GLU A 265 -22.56 17.79 14.46
CA GLU A 265 -22.83 18.97 13.61
C GLU A 265 -23.28 18.58 12.18
N GLU A 266 -22.71 17.50 11.62
CA GLU A 266 -23.09 17.01 10.29
C GLU A 266 -24.45 16.27 10.28
N GLU A 267 -24.79 15.59 11.37
CA GLU A 267 -26.08 14.91 11.58
C GLU A 267 -27.21 15.87 11.94
N TRP A 268 -26.92 16.99 12.63
CA TRP A 268 -27.90 18.02 12.94
C TRP A 268 -28.25 18.89 11.72
N LYS A 269 -28.98 18.28 10.78
CA LYS A 269 -29.76 19.02 9.78
C LYS A 269 -31.14 19.31 10.38
N GLY A 270 -31.24 20.45 11.05
CA GLY A 270 -32.46 20.92 11.70
C GLY A 270 -33.73 20.82 10.85
N PHE A 271 -34.86 20.71 11.57
CA PHE A 271 -36.26 20.59 11.15
C PHE A 271 -36.68 21.34 9.88
#